data_AF-A0A511B9I1-F1
#
_entry.id   AF-A0A511B9I1-F1
#
_cell.length_a   1.000
_cell.length_b   1.000
_cell.length_c   1.000
_cell.angle_alpha   90.00
_cell.angle_beta   90.00
_cell.angle_gamma   90.00
#
_symmetry.space_group_name_H-M   'P 1'
#
loop_
_entity.id
_entity.type
_entity.pdbx_description
1 polymer ?
#
loop_
_entity_poly.entity_id
_entity_poly.type
_entity_poly.pdbx_seq_one_letter_code
_entity_poly.pdbx_strand_id
1 'polypeptide(L)'
;MSIYSRTTPNARALFPNAPPAPLPETESAGRRAIQSVFKVKQFNDIHERAADLKLRLPAGGKRAQRIERIRQAGVLFVHVPKNAGTSICNQLYGGIMMHESARYYRHVAPELFRSVPSFAIWRHPVERFVSAYAFARRGGTSRVSIHPSVRDTYSAFSCLDDAITHVENTRSPYDLDHVFRPQSWYVCDRNNNLIVDQLFSMDMLSHLQQHVPALQNHPISHLNENKNSVQATEKQAARILNIYAQDKKLAQHLFQI
;
A
#
# COMPACT_ATOMS: atom_id res chain seq x y z
N MET A 1 45.44 -14.82 -23.03
CA MET A 1 45.28 -15.15 -21.59
C MET A 1 44.50 -14.01 -20.94
N SER A 2 43.17 -13.98 -21.04
CA SER A 2 42.16 -14.64 -20.18
C SER A 2 41.96 -14.00 -18.80
N ILE A 3 41.09 -12.99 -18.76
CA ILE A 3 39.95 -12.72 -17.83
C ILE A 3 39.98 -13.32 -16.40
N TYR A 4 39.80 -12.44 -15.41
CA TYR A 4 38.97 -12.71 -14.23
C TYR A 4 37.87 -11.65 -14.11
N SER A 5 36.75 -11.94 -14.77
CA SER A 5 35.43 -11.37 -14.51
C SER A 5 34.91 -11.97 -13.20
N ARG A 6 34.62 -11.15 -12.19
CA ARG A 6 33.83 -11.58 -11.03
C ARG A 6 32.37 -11.59 -11.43
N THR A 7 31.89 -12.77 -11.81
CA THR A 7 30.50 -13.08 -12.04
C THR A 7 29.70 -12.87 -10.75
N THR A 8 28.76 -11.93 -10.78
CA THR A 8 27.64 -11.87 -9.83
C THR A 8 26.86 -13.20 -9.89
N PRO A 9 26.41 -13.78 -8.77
CA PRO A 9 25.61 -14.99 -8.80
C PRO A 9 24.33 -14.73 -9.59
N ASN A 10 24.16 -15.53 -10.64
CA ASN A 10 23.02 -15.49 -11.53
C ASN A 10 21.76 -15.82 -10.72
N ALA A 11 20.80 -14.87 -10.62
CA ALA A 11 19.51 -15.03 -9.94
C ALA A 11 18.61 -16.13 -10.54
N ARG A 12 19.12 -16.88 -11.51
CA ARG A 12 18.45 -17.98 -12.22
C ARG A 12 18.45 -19.31 -11.46
N ALA A 13 19.08 -19.39 -10.29
CA ALA A 13 19.18 -20.64 -9.51
C ALA A 13 17.95 -20.99 -8.65
N LEU A 14 16.88 -20.19 -8.65
CA LEU A 14 15.70 -20.47 -7.80
C LEU A 14 14.39 -20.76 -8.54
N PHE A 15 14.26 -20.46 -9.84
CA PHE A 15 13.03 -20.75 -10.61
C PHE A 15 13.33 -20.94 -12.12
N PRO A 16 13.44 -22.17 -12.64
CA PRO A 16 13.89 -22.42 -14.01
C PRO A 16 12.88 -22.03 -15.11
N ASN A 17 11.61 -21.78 -14.77
CA ASN A 17 10.52 -21.56 -15.74
C ASN A 17 9.72 -20.26 -15.55
N ALA A 18 10.25 -19.26 -14.85
CA ALA A 18 9.59 -17.94 -14.83
C ALA A 18 9.78 -17.26 -16.21
N PRO A 19 8.70 -16.79 -16.89
CA PRO A 19 8.85 -16.00 -18.10
C PRO A 19 9.74 -14.78 -17.79
N PRO A 20 10.61 -14.36 -18.73
CA PRO A 20 11.46 -13.19 -18.52
C PRO A 20 10.57 -12.01 -18.16
N ALA A 21 10.92 -11.31 -17.08
CA ALA A 21 10.22 -10.10 -16.71
C ALA A 21 10.19 -9.16 -17.94
N PRO A 22 9.03 -8.58 -18.29
CA PRO A 22 8.96 -7.65 -19.40
C PRO A 22 10.03 -6.56 -19.21
N LEU A 23 10.74 -6.25 -20.29
CA LEU A 23 11.73 -5.17 -20.31
C LEU A 23 11.07 -3.91 -19.74
N PRO A 24 11.78 -3.13 -18.89
CA PRO A 24 11.20 -1.93 -18.32
C PRO A 24 10.77 -1.01 -19.47
N GLU A 25 9.47 -0.75 -19.60
CA GLU A 25 8.98 0.31 -20.48
C GLU A 25 9.71 1.58 -20.07
N THR A 26 10.51 2.13 -21.00
CA THR A 26 11.17 3.41 -20.77
C THR A 26 10.05 4.44 -20.60
N GLU A 27 9.93 4.98 -19.39
CA GLU A 27 8.88 5.95 -19.07
C GLU A 27 9.00 7.12 -20.05
N SER A 28 7.90 7.54 -20.70
CA SER A 28 7.99 8.57 -21.74
C SER A 28 8.43 9.91 -21.13
N ALA A 29 9.10 10.76 -21.92
CA ALA A 29 9.53 12.08 -21.44
C ALA A 29 8.36 12.92 -20.88
N GLY A 30 7.17 12.79 -21.48
CA GLY A 30 5.95 13.43 -21.00
C GLY A 30 5.51 12.95 -19.62
N ARG A 31 5.62 11.64 -19.32
CA ARG A 31 5.31 11.12 -17.98
C ARG A 31 6.24 11.70 -16.91
N ARG A 32 7.54 11.73 -17.19
CA ARG A 32 8.54 12.35 -16.30
C ARG A 32 8.29 13.83 -16.04
N ALA A 33 7.91 14.58 -17.07
CA ALA A 33 7.57 15.99 -16.92
C ALA A 33 6.38 16.19 -15.97
N ILE A 34 5.32 15.39 -16.11
CA ILE A 34 4.15 15.47 -15.23
C ILE A 34 4.52 15.08 -13.78
N GLN A 35 5.29 14.01 -13.58
CA GLN A 35 5.79 13.63 -12.25
C GLN A 35 6.57 14.78 -11.58
N SER A 36 7.43 15.47 -12.33
CA SER A 36 8.18 16.62 -11.85
C SER A 36 7.26 17.79 -11.44
N VAL A 37 6.27 18.13 -12.28
CA VAL A 37 5.29 19.19 -11.99
C VAL A 37 4.50 18.90 -10.72
N PHE A 38 4.04 17.67 -10.55
CA PHE A 38 3.28 17.27 -9.36
C PHE A 38 4.18 16.99 -8.14
N LYS A 39 5.51 16.91 -8.33
CA LYS A 39 6.51 16.53 -7.31
C LYS A 39 6.21 15.16 -6.71
N VAL A 40 6.04 14.16 -7.57
CA VAL A 40 5.78 12.77 -7.19
C VAL A 40 6.78 11.83 -7.86
N LYS A 41 7.19 10.77 -7.14
CA LYS A 41 8.09 9.75 -7.69
C LYS A 41 7.34 8.74 -8.55
N GLN A 42 6.17 8.29 -8.12
CA GLN A 42 5.36 7.32 -8.85
C GLN A 42 4.27 8.02 -9.66
N PHE A 43 4.14 7.69 -10.95
CA PHE A 43 3.13 8.29 -11.81
C PHE A 43 1.69 8.07 -11.29
N ASN A 44 1.45 6.97 -10.58
CA ASN A 44 0.14 6.68 -10.01
C ASN A 44 -0.28 7.67 -8.91
N ASP A 45 0.66 8.38 -8.28
CA ASP A 45 0.40 9.38 -7.25
C ASP A 45 -0.12 10.70 -7.79
N ILE A 46 -0.10 10.94 -9.11
CA ILE A 46 -0.51 12.23 -9.68
C ILE A 46 -1.92 12.60 -9.23
N HIS A 47 -2.83 11.64 -9.17
CA HIS A 47 -4.23 11.88 -8.78
C HIS A 47 -4.40 12.13 -7.27
N GLU A 48 -3.72 11.36 -6.43
CA GLU A 48 -3.62 11.61 -4.99
C GLU A 48 -3.03 13.02 -4.73
N ARG A 49 -1.98 13.38 -5.47
CA ARG A 49 -1.34 14.69 -5.38
C ARG A 49 -2.21 15.82 -5.88
N ALA A 50 -2.95 15.62 -6.97
CA ALA A 50 -3.93 16.59 -7.43
C ALA A 50 -5.01 16.82 -6.36
N ALA A 51 -5.53 15.76 -5.75
CA ALA A 51 -6.49 15.87 -4.66
C ALA A 51 -5.90 16.65 -3.47
N ASP A 52 -4.63 16.42 -3.14
CA ASP A 52 -3.91 17.16 -2.10
C ASP A 52 -3.73 18.64 -2.40
N LEU A 53 -3.53 18.97 -3.68
CA LEU A 53 -3.45 20.34 -4.18
C LEU A 53 -4.83 20.94 -4.48
N LYS A 54 -5.92 20.21 -4.18
CA LYS A 54 -7.31 20.58 -4.49
C LYS A 54 -7.56 20.82 -6.00
N LEU A 55 -6.74 20.23 -6.85
CA LEU A 55 -6.88 20.27 -8.31
C LEU A 55 -7.79 19.14 -8.77
N ARG A 56 -8.77 19.45 -9.61
CA ARG A 56 -9.65 18.45 -10.22
C ARG A 56 -9.03 17.97 -11.54
N LEU A 57 -8.54 16.74 -11.53
CA LEU A 57 -8.13 16.05 -12.76
C LEU A 57 -9.25 15.13 -13.23
N PRO A 58 -9.47 15.00 -14.54
CA PRO A 58 -10.47 14.08 -15.08
C PRO A 58 -10.12 12.64 -14.70
N ALA A 59 -11.11 11.89 -14.22
CA ALA A 59 -10.94 10.45 -13.98
C ALA A 59 -10.94 9.72 -15.33
N GLY A 60 -9.84 9.08 -15.69
CA GLY A 60 -9.83 8.15 -16.83
C GLY A 60 -10.80 6.98 -16.61
N GLY A 61 -11.25 6.33 -17.68
CA GLY A 61 -12.30 5.30 -17.63
C GLY A 61 -12.09 4.20 -16.56
N LYS A 62 -10.84 3.74 -16.36
CA LYS A 62 -10.51 2.76 -15.31
C LYS A 62 -10.77 3.28 -13.89
N ARG A 63 -10.54 4.57 -13.61
CA ARG A 63 -10.82 5.18 -12.29
C ARG A 63 -12.32 5.36 -12.08
N ALA A 64 -13.04 5.82 -13.11
CA ALA A 64 -14.50 5.92 -13.06
C ALA A 64 -15.16 4.56 -12.77
N GLN A 65 -14.73 3.50 -13.45
CA GLN A 65 -15.23 2.13 -13.22
C GLN A 65 -14.97 1.64 -11.78
N ARG A 66 -13.83 1.99 -11.18
CA ARG A 66 -13.53 1.64 -9.77
C ARG A 66 -14.45 2.36 -8.79
N ILE A 67 -14.72 3.65 -9.02
CA ILE A 67 -15.67 4.43 -8.23
C ILE A 67 -17.07 3.82 -8.32
N GLU A 68 -17.47 3.36 -9.52
CA GLU A 68 -18.77 2.73 -9.71
C GLU A 68 -18.88 1.37 -9.00
N ARG A 69 -17.83 0.55 -9.00
CA ARG A 69 -17.81 -0.69 -8.20
C ARG A 69 -17.97 -0.43 -6.70
N ILE A 70 -17.37 0.65 -6.19
CA ILE A 70 -17.56 1.06 -4.79
C ILE A 70 -19.02 1.43 -4.53
N ARG A 71 -19.64 2.17 -5.46
CA ARG A 71 -21.07 2.51 -5.39
C ARG A 71 -21.96 1.27 -5.36
N GLN A 72 -21.71 0.32 -6.26
CA GLN A 72 -22.48 -0.92 -6.36
C GLN A 72 -22.34 -1.80 -5.11
N ALA A 73 -21.15 -1.85 -4.53
CA ALA A 73 -20.90 -2.58 -3.28
C ALA A 73 -21.55 -1.91 -2.05
N GLY A 74 -21.92 -0.62 -2.15
CA GLY A 74 -22.52 0.13 -1.04
C GLY A 74 -21.57 0.37 0.14
N VAL A 75 -20.26 0.21 -0.05
CA VAL A 75 -19.24 0.40 1.00
C VAL A 75 -17.90 0.82 0.40
N LEU A 76 -17.22 1.78 1.05
CA LEU A 76 -15.87 2.21 0.70
C LEU A 76 -14.82 1.56 1.61
N PHE A 77 -14.08 0.62 1.06
CA PHE A 77 -12.88 0.08 1.71
C PHE A 77 -11.64 0.88 1.28
N VAL A 78 -11.05 1.63 2.21
CA VAL A 78 -9.79 2.34 1.99
C VAL A 78 -8.63 1.37 2.17
N HIS A 79 -8.10 0.89 1.03
CA HIS A 79 -7.09 -0.16 1.02
C HIS A 79 -5.70 0.34 1.42
N VAL A 80 -5.39 0.21 2.71
CA VAL A 80 -4.03 0.38 3.25
C VAL A 80 -3.13 -0.78 2.82
N PRO A 81 -1.96 -0.53 2.19
CA PRO A 81 -1.03 -1.58 1.81
C PRO A 81 -0.61 -2.45 2.99
N LYS A 82 -0.32 -3.73 2.74
CA LYS A 82 0.18 -4.71 3.74
C LYS A 82 -0.79 -5.06 4.88
N ASN A 83 -2.04 -4.62 4.82
CA ASN A 83 -3.09 -4.91 5.81
C ASN A 83 -4.13 -5.90 5.26
N ALA A 84 -3.68 -6.95 4.57
CA ALA A 84 -4.53 -7.99 3.96
C ALA A 84 -5.58 -7.52 2.93
N GLY A 85 -5.61 -6.24 2.53
CA GLY A 85 -6.76 -5.71 1.79
C GLY A 85 -6.97 -6.23 0.36
N THR A 86 -6.04 -6.97 -0.24
CA THR A 86 -6.22 -7.52 -1.60
C THR A 86 -7.39 -8.51 -1.68
N SER A 87 -7.56 -9.37 -0.68
CA SER A 87 -8.70 -10.31 -0.64
C SER A 87 -10.02 -9.58 -0.42
N ILE A 88 -10.03 -8.60 0.49
CA ILE A 88 -11.19 -7.74 0.74
C ILE A 88 -11.60 -7.00 -0.54
N CYS A 89 -10.64 -6.44 -1.29
CA CYS A 89 -10.94 -5.78 -2.57
C CYS A 89 -11.53 -6.75 -3.59
N ASN A 90 -10.97 -7.95 -3.72
CA ASN A 90 -11.49 -8.96 -4.64
C ASN A 90 -12.93 -9.37 -4.28
N GLN A 91 -13.23 -9.48 -2.98
CA GLN A 91 -14.55 -9.86 -2.49
C GLN A 91 -15.58 -8.74 -2.69
N LEU A 92 -15.24 -7.50 -2.33
CA LEU A 92 -16.16 -6.36 -2.45
C LEU A 92 -16.35 -5.89 -3.89
N TYR A 93 -15.28 -5.92 -4.70
CA TYR A 93 -15.24 -5.22 -5.98
C TYR A 93 -14.88 -6.11 -7.16
N GLY A 94 -14.67 -7.41 -6.95
CA GLY A 94 -14.31 -8.35 -8.02
C GLY A 94 -12.91 -8.13 -8.61
N GLY A 95 -12.02 -7.41 -7.92
CA GLY A 95 -10.64 -7.21 -8.39
C GLY A 95 -9.76 -6.32 -7.53
N ILE A 96 -8.54 -6.08 -8.03
CA ILE A 96 -7.54 -5.26 -7.34
C ILE A 96 -7.90 -3.76 -7.45
N MET A 97 -8.00 -3.11 -6.30
CA MET A 97 -8.15 -1.66 -6.20
C MET A 97 -6.79 -0.97 -6.01
N MET A 98 -6.74 0.32 -6.35
CA MET A 98 -5.56 1.16 -6.12
C MET A 98 -5.45 1.56 -4.64
N HIS A 99 -4.25 1.91 -4.20
CA HIS A 99 -3.98 2.43 -2.86
C HIS A 99 -4.27 3.93 -2.77
N GLU A 100 -5.52 4.32 -2.96
CA GLU A 100 -5.97 5.71 -2.87
C GLU A 100 -6.41 6.05 -1.43
N SER A 101 -6.16 7.26 -0.97
CA SER A 101 -6.55 7.69 0.37
C SER A 101 -8.04 8.04 0.47
N ALA A 102 -8.56 8.10 1.70
CA ALA A 102 -9.87 8.67 2.01
C ALA A 102 -9.97 10.13 1.52
N ARG A 103 -8.87 10.89 1.58
CA ARG A 103 -8.82 12.28 1.09
C ARG A 103 -9.00 12.34 -0.43
N TYR A 104 -8.39 11.41 -1.16
CA TYR A 104 -8.62 11.27 -2.60
C TYR A 104 -10.09 11.01 -2.91
N TYR A 105 -10.71 9.99 -2.29
CA TYR A 105 -12.12 9.67 -2.55
C TYR A 105 -13.06 10.83 -2.19
N ARG A 106 -12.82 11.49 -1.05
CA ARG A 106 -13.55 12.69 -0.63
C ARG A 106 -13.45 13.83 -1.65
N HIS A 107 -12.31 13.95 -2.35
CA HIS A 107 -12.09 14.99 -3.37
C HIS A 107 -12.71 14.65 -4.72
N VAL A 108 -12.51 13.42 -5.21
CA VAL A 108 -12.92 13.04 -6.58
C VAL A 108 -14.36 12.52 -6.67
N ALA A 109 -14.92 12.03 -5.56
CA ALA A 109 -16.26 11.48 -5.49
C ALA A 109 -16.95 11.86 -4.17
N PRO A 110 -17.11 13.17 -3.86
CA PRO A 110 -17.62 13.65 -2.58
C PRO A 110 -19.02 13.12 -2.23
N GLU A 111 -19.91 12.97 -3.22
CA GLU A 111 -21.24 12.39 -3.00
C GLU A 111 -21.15 10.93 -2.54
N LEU A 112 -20.34 10.12 -3.24
CA LEU A 112 -20.13 8.73 -2.87
C LEU A 112 -19.54 8.61 -1.47
N PHE A 113 -18.49 9.41 -1.19
CA PHE A 113 -17.80 9.40 0.09
C PHE A 113 -18.73 9.70 1.28
N ARG A 114 -19.77 10.53 1.06
CA ARG A 114 -20.78 10.84 2.08
C ARG A 114 -21.93 9.82 2.14
N SER A 115 -22.21 9.11 1.03
CA SER A 115 -23.41 8.28 0.91
C SER A 115 -23.22 6.82 1.30
N VAL A 116 -21.98 6.33 1.37
CA VAL A 116 -21.70 4.93 1.73
C VAL A 116 -20.82 4.87 2.97
N PRO A 117 -21.02 3.89 3.87
CA PRO A 117 -20.11 3.64 4.97
C PRO A 117 -18.71 3.34 4.45
N SER A 118 -17.70 3.80 5.17
CA SER A 118 -16.30 3.62 4.86
C SER A 118 -15.55 2.92 5.97
N PHE A 119 -14.61 2.05 5.61
CA PHE A 119 -13.75 1.40 6.59
C PHE A 119 -12.33 1.16 6.07
N ALA A 120 -11.42 0.88 7.00
CA ALA A 120 -10.08 0.42 6.71
C ALA A 120 -9.64 -0.66 7.71
N ILE A 121 -8.60 -1.41 7.35
CA ILE A 121 -7.92 -2.33 8.27
C ILE A 121 -6.66 -1.63 8.76
N TRP A 122 -6.44 -1.64 10.06
CA TRP A 122 -5.22 -1.22 10.73
C TRP A 122 -4.39 -2.44 11.11
N ARG A 123 -3.07 -2.31 11.04
CA ARG A 123 -2.11 -3.31 11.53
C ARG A 123 -1.10 -2.63 12.43
N HIS A 124 -0.63 -3.32 13.47
CA HIS A 124 0.44 -2.79 14.31
C HIS A 124 1.65 -2.33 13.45
N PRO A 125 2.17 -1.09 13.63
CA PRO A 125 3.13 -0.51 12.69
C PRO A 125 4.40 -1.34 12.49
N VAL A 126 4.90 -1.97 13.56
CA VAL A 126 6.10 -2.83 13.50
C VAL A 126 5.86 -4.05 12.62
N GLU A 127 4.74 -4.74 12.79
CA GLU A 127 4.41 -5.91 11.99
C GLU A 127 4.14 -5.56 10.52
N ARG A 128 3.46 -4.42 10.30
CA ARG A 128 3.22 -3.89 8.96
C ARG A 128 4.53 -3.60 8.24
N PHE A 129 5.48 -2.99 8.94
CA PHE A 129 6.79 -2.68 8.41
C PHE A 129 7.59 -3.95 8.07
N VAL A 130 7.63 -4.93 8.97
CA VAL A 130 8.26 -6.24 8.71
C VAL A 130 7.63 -6.93 7.48
N SER A 131 6.31 -6.85 7.34
CA SER A 131 5.61 -7.36 6.15
C SER A 131 5.97 -6.60 4.87
N ALA A 132 6.16 -5.28 4.95
CA ALA A 132 6.61 -4.46 3.82
C ALA A 132 8.04 -4.82 3.41
N TYR A 133 8.96 -4.97 4.36
CA TYR A 133 10.33 -5.42 4.13
C TYR A 133 10.38 -6.81 3.46
N ALA A 134 9.64 -7.78 4.00
CA ALA A 134 9.57 -9.12 3.41
C ALA A 134 8.96 -9.13 2.00
N PHE A 135 8.08 -8.18 1.68
CA PHE A 135 7.56 -8.01 0.33
C PHE A 135 8.60 -7.38 -0.60
N ALA A 136 9.30 -6.33 -0.16
CA ALA A 136 10.36 -5.67 -0.90
C ALA A 136 11.49 -6.65 -1.27
N ARG A 137 11.94 -7.47 -0.31
CA ARG A 137 12.99 -8.48 -0.52
C ARG A 137 12.61 -9.59 -1.50
N ARG A 138 11.32 -9.96 -1.58
CA ARG A 138 10.84 -11.07 -2.41
C ARG A 138 10.65 -10.74 -3.89
N GLY A 139 10.72 -9.48 -4.30
CA GLY A 139 10.34 -9.12 -5.68
C GLY A 139 8.84 -8.78 -5.84
N GLY A 140 8.04 -8.92 -4.78
CA GLY A 140 6.59 -8.81 -4.81
C GLY A 140 5.88 -10.11 -4.40
N THR A 141 4.69 -10.35 -4.94
CA THR A 141 3.95 -11.62 -4.87
C THR A 141 3.64 -12.12 -6.28
N SER A 142 3.10 -13.34 -6.41
CA SER A 142 2.61 -13.89 -7.68
C SER A 142 1.54 -13.04 -8.35
N ARG A 143 0.85 -12.17 -7.60
CA ARG A 143 -0.23 -11.30 -8.10
C ARG A 143 0.19 -9.83 -8.26
N VAL A 144 1.27 -9.40 -7.59
CA VAL A 144 1.69 -8.00 -7.55
C VAL A 144 3.22 -7.94 -7.59
N SER A 145 3.79 -7.44 -8.68
CA SER A 145 5.23 -7.22 -8.81
C SER A 145 5.65 -5.88 -8.20
N ILE A 146 6.91 -5.80 -7.75
CA ILE A 146 7.51 -4.52 -7.38
C ILE A 146 7.62 -3.62 -8.62
N HIS A 147 7.20 -2.37 -8.47
CA HIS A 147 7.31 -1.38 -9.52
C HIS A 147 8.79 -1.17 -9.90
N PRO A 148 9.15 -1.10 -11.20
CA PRO A 148 10.54 -0.94 -11.62
C PRO A 148 11.28 0.22 -10.95
N SER A 149 10.58 1.33 -10.66
CA SER A 149 11.18 2.53 -10.04
C SER A 149 11.70 2.35 -8.61
N VAL A 150 11.37 1.23 -7.94
CA VAL A 150 11.84 0.93 -6.58
C VAL A 150 12.56 -0.41 -6.48
N ARG A 151 12.69 -1.12 -7.60
CA ARG A 151 13.32 -2.44 -7.67
C ARG A 151 14.75 -2.41 -7.16
N ASP A 152 15.57 -1.50 -7.69
CA ASP A 152 16.99 -1.42 -7.34
C ASP A 152 17.18 -1.08 -5.85
N THR A 153 16.39 -0.13 -5.34
CA THR A 153 16.36 0.21 -3.91
C THR A 153 16.03 -1.00 -3.05
N TYR A 154 15.01 -1.78 -3.43
CA TYR A 154 14.55 -2.92 -2.63
C TYR A 154 15.51 -4.10 -2.69
N SER A 155 16.15 -4.34 -3.84
CA SER A 155 17.20 -5.36 -3.96
C SER A 155 18.45 -5.02 -3.14
N ALA A 156 18.69 -3.73 -2.88
CA ALA A 156 19.83 -3.27 -2.10
C ALA A 156 19.63 -3.42 -0.58
N PHE A 157 18.40 -3.62 -0.10
CA PHE A 157 18.18 -3.87 1.33
C PHE A 157 18.76 -5.24 1.70
N SER A 158 19.81 -5.28 2.50
CA SER A 158 20.44 -6.50 3.01
C SER A 158 19.85 -6.94 4.34
N CYS A 159 19.40 -5.99 5.16
CA CYS A 159 18.78 -6.21 6.46
C CYS A 159 17.61 -5.25 6.72
N LEU A 160 16.91 -5.45 7.85
CA LEU A 160 15.79 -4.60 8.24
C LEU A 160 16.23 -3.14 8.48
N ASP A 161 17.43 -2.92 9.01
CA ASP A 161 17.97 -1.57 9.27
C ASP A 161 18.16 -0.75 7.99
N ASP A 162 18.46 -1.38 6.84
CA ASP A 162 18.55 -0.69 5.55
C ASP A 162 17.18 -0.10 5.15
N ALA A 163 16.11 -0.90 5.32
CA ALA A 163 14.76 -0.45 5.05
C ALA A 163 14.30 0.63 6.03
N ILE A 164 14.63 0.50 7.33
CA ILE A 164 14.31 1.53 8.34
C ILE A 164 15.00 2.84 7.99
N THR A 165 16.31 2.79 7.73
CA THR A 165 17.13 3.96 7.37
C THR A 165 16.67 4.61 6.07
N HIS A 166 16.24 3.81 5.08
CA HIS A 166 15.64 4.33 3.86
C HIS A 166 14.39 5.17 4.13
N VAL A 167 13.49 4.69 5.00
CA VAL A 167 12.26 5.42 5.35
C VAL A 167 12.56 6.65 6.21
N GLU A 168 13.47 6.56 7.19
CA GLU A 168 13.89 7.70 8.02
C GLU A 168 14.47 8.85 7.19
N ASN A 169 15.24 8.53 6.14
CA ASN A 169 15.84 9.52 5.26
C ASN A 169 14.87 10.10 4.23
N THR A 170 13.64 9.60 4.14
CA THR A 170 12.66 10.08 3.18
C THR A 170 11.76 11.16 3.78
N ARG A 171 11.71 12.33 3.13
CA ARG A 171 11.03 13.52 3.67
C ARG A 171 9.55 13.61 3.33
N SER A 172 9.11 12.94 2.27
CA SER A 172 7.74 13.01 1.76
C SER A 172 7.16 11.62 1.55
N PRO A 173 5.90 11.37 1.92
CA PRO A 173 5.20 10.14 1.55
C PRO A 173 5.20 9.90 0.03
N TYR A 174 5.24 10.95 -0.79
CA TYR A 174 5.30 10.85 -2.26
C TYR A 174 6.64 10.33 -2.82
N ASP A 175 7.69 10.32 -2.00
CA ASP A 175 8.99 9.76 -2.36
C ASP A 175 9.10 8.29 -1.92
N LEU A 176 8.17 7.84 -1.07
CA LEU A 176 8.02 6.45 -0.64
C LEU A 176 7.08 5.70 -1.56
N ASP A 177 7.41 4.43 -1.80
CA ASP A 177 6.44 3.46 -2.29
C ASP A 177 5.30 3.26 -1.27
N HIS A 178 4.12 2.95 -1.77
CA HIS A 178 2.93 2.68 -0.98
C HIS A 178 3.15 1.70 0.17
N VAL A 179 3.97 0.65 -0.01
CA VAL A 179 4.16 -0.36 1.05
C VAL A 179 4.81 0.20 2.32
N PHE A 180 5.60 1.28 2.22
CA PHE A 180 6.25 1.94 3.35
C PHE A 180 5.58 3.26 3.79
N ARG A 181 4.53 3.73 3.11
CA ARG A 181 3.79 4.93 3.56
C ARG A 181 3.08 4.70 4.89
N PRO A 182 2.94 5.71 5.76
CA PRO A 182 2.18 5.55 6.99
C PRO A 182 0.71 5.21 6.68
N GLN A 183 0.07 4.41 7.54
CA GLN A 183 -1.35 4.06 7.43
C GLN A 183 -2.24 5.30 7.55
N SER A 184 -1.86 6.22 8.44
CA SER A 184 -2.49 7.52 8.61
C SER A 184 -2.55 8.36 7.33
N TRP A 185 -1.61 8.18 6.39
CA TRP A 185 -1.68 8.79 5.06
C TRP A 185 -3.00 8.49 4.34
N TYR A 186 -3.47 7.26 4.48
CA TYR A 186 -4.62 6.75 3.76
C TYR A 186 -5.93 7.06 4.46
N VAL A 187 -5.95 7.10 5.80
CA VAL A 187 -7.20 7.14 6.57
C VAL A 187 -7.48 8.47 7.26
N CYS A 188 -6.48 9.37 7.34
CA CYS A 188 -6.64 10.67 8.00
C CYS A 188 -6.77 11.84 7.03
N ASP A 189 -7.27 12.96 7.54
CA ASP A 189 -7.10 14.29 6.93
C ASP A 189 -5.69 14.86 7.16
N ARG A 190 -5.46 16.12 6.75
CA ARG A 190 -4.18 16.82 6.94
C ARG A 190 -3.88 17.24 8.38
N ASN A 191 -4.89 17.26 9.22
CA ASN A 191 -4.79 17.58 10.64
C ASN A 191 -4.65 16.30 11.48
N ASN A 192 -4.40 15.15 10.82
CA ASN A 192 -4.31 13.83 11.43
C ASN A 192 -5.61 13.31 12.08
N ASN A 193 -6.76 13.89 11.72
CA ASN A 193 -8.05 13.35 12.15
C ASN A 193 -8.40 12.14 11.29
N LEU A 194 -8.87 11.05 11.90
CA LEU A 194 -9.43 9.92 11.16
C LEU A 194 -10.68 10.38 10.39
N ILE A 195 -10.78 10.03 9.11
CA ILE A 195 -11.90 10.41 8.24
C ILE A 195 -12.57 9.23 7.54
N VAL A 196 -12.22 8.00 7.90
CA VAL A 196 -13.02 6.81 7.58
C VAL A 196 -13.97 6.54 8.75
N ASP A 197 -15.14 5.95 8.50
CA ASP A 197 -16.16 5.75 9.55
C ASP A 197 -15.74 4.69 10.55
N GLN A 198 -15.08 3.61 10.10
CA GLN A 198 -14.64 2.51 10.96
C GLN A 198 -13.21 2.07 10.65
N LEU A 199 -12.46 1.76 11.70
CA LEU A 199 -11.10 1.21 11.60
C LEU A 199 -11.03 -0.10 12.36
N PHE A 200 -10.78 -1.22 11.67
CA PHE A 200 -10.72 -2.53 12.29
C PHE A 200 -9.28 -2.98 12.51
N SER A 201 -8.98 -3.65 13.63
CA SER A 201 -7.69 -4.32 13.79
C SER A 201 -7.55 -5.46 12.79
N MET A 202 -6.33 -5.75 12.36
CA MET A 202 -6.01 -6.92 11.55
C MET A 202 -6.42 -8.24 12.23
N ASP A 203 -6.46 -8.26 13.56
CA ASP A 203 -6.88 -9.43 14.36
C ASP A 203 -8.38 -9.72 14.18
N MET A 204 -9.18 -8.74 13.76
CA MET A 204 -10.62 -8.90 13.52
C MET A 204 -10.95 -9.41 12.12
N LEU A 205 -9.96 -9.69 11.26
CA LEU A 205 -10.21 -10.07 9.87
C LEU A 205 -11.13 -11.29 9.71
N SER A 206 -11.02 -12.30 10.57
CA SER A 206 -11.87 -13.50 10.56
C SER A 206 -13.34 -13.20 10.91
N HIS A 207 -13.59 -12.10 11.63
CA HIS A 207 -14.90 -11.68 12.10
C HIS A 207 -15.42 -10.45 11.36
N LEU A 208 -14.68 -9.92 10.39
CA LEU A 208 -15.02 -8.68 9.69
C LEU A 208 -16.41 -8.73 9.03
N GLN A 209 -16.82 -9.91 8.54
CA GLN A 209 -18.14 -10.13 7.95
C GLN A 209 -19.33 -9.89 8.92
N GLN A 210 -19.09 -9.99 10.23
CA GLN A 210 -20.09 -9.72 11.25
C GLN A 210 -20.38 -8.22 11.40
N HIS A 211 -19.40 -7.38 11.03
CA HIS A 211 -19.45 -5.93 11.21
C HIS A 211 -19.56 -5.15 9.90
N VAL A 212 -19.27 -5.80 8.77
CA VAL A 212 -19.35 -5.23 7.42
C VAL A 212 -20.33 -6.08 6.60
N PRO A 213 -21.63 -5.71 6.52
CA PRO A 213 -22.66 -6.50 5.86
C PRO A 213 -22.34 -6.87 4.40
N ALA A 214 -21.65 -5.98 3.67
CA ALA A 214 -21.19 -6.23 2.31
C ALA A 214 -20.23 -7.43 2.16
N LEU A 215 -19.69 -7.96 3.27
CA LEU A 215 -18.80 -9.12 3.31
C LEU A 215 -19.50 -10.43 3.77
N GLN A 216 -20.77 -10.40 4.17
CA GLN A 216 -21.47 -11.53 4.84
C GLN A 216 -21.45 -12.86 4.07
N ASN A 217 -21.39 -12.83 2.74
CA ASN A 217 -21.50 -14.04 1.92
C ASN A 217 -20.16 -14.69 1.56
N HIS A 218 -19.02 -14.17 2.04
CA HIS A 218 -17.74 -14.85 1.80
C HIS A 218 -16.84 -14.83 3.03
N PRO A 219 -16.52 -16.00 3.61
CA PRO A 219 -15.58 -16.08 4.70
C PRO A 219 -14.20 -15.64 4.21
N ILE A 220 -13.62 -14.65 4.89
CA ILE A 220 -12.24 -14.25 4.65
C ILE A 220 -11.36 -15.33 5.27
N SER A 221 -10.93 -16.30 4.46
CA SER A 221 -9.94 -17.29 4.89
C SER A 221 -8.71 -16.56 5.43
N HIS A 222 -8.14 -17.06 6.53
CA HIS A 222 -6.92 -16.50 7.15
C HIS A 222 -5.78 -16.41 6.13
N LEU A 223 -5.64 -15.25 5.48
CA LEU A 223 -4.75 -15.09 4.33
C LEU A 223 -3.34 -14.62 4.69
N ASN A 224 -2.95 -14.70 5.96
CA ASN A 224 -1.63 -14.25 6.41
C ASN A 224 -0.93 -15.22 7.37
N GLU A 225 -0.97 -16.53 7.09
CA GLU A 225 0.04 -17.46 7.60
C GLU A 225 1.40 -17.33 6.89
N ASN A 226 1.70 -16.18 6.28
CA ASN A 226 3.10 -15.84 6.04
C ASN A 226 3.69 -15.36 7.37
N LYS A 227 4.04 -16.31 8.25
CA LYS A 227 4.96 -16.06 9.36
C LYS A 227 6.24 -15.51 8.74
N ASN A 228 6.39 -14.18 8.74
CA ASN A 228 7.66 -13.58 8.36
C ASN A 228 8.70 -14.11 9.36
N SER A 229 9.75 -14.75 8.87
CA SER A 229 10.84 -15.23 9.72
C SER A 229 11.63 -14.08 10.35
N VAL A 230 11.54 -12.88 9.77
CA VAL A 230 12.18 -11.66 10.26
C VAL A 230 11.40 -11.14 11.46
N GLN A 231 12.08 -11.03 12.59
CA GLN A 231 11.59 -10.38 13.80
C GLN A 231 12.40 -9.10 14.03
N ALA A 232 11.73 -8.00 14.33
CA ALA A 232 12.41 -6.75 14.67
C ALA A 232 12.96 -6.83 16.10
N THR A 233 14.19 -6.40 16.30
CA THR A 233 14.74 -6.16 17.66
C THR A 233 14.00 -5.01 18.33
N GLU A 234 14.08 -4.90 19.66
CA GLU A 234 13.48 -3.78 20.41
C GLU A 234 13.93 -2.41 19.89
N LYS A 235 15.23 -2.27 19.57
CA LYS A 235 15.79 -1.04 19.00
C LYS A 235 15.18 -0.71 17.62
N GLN A 236 15.02 -1.71 16.75
CA GLN A 236 14.39 -1.54 15.45
C GLN A 236 12.90 -1.21 15.59
N ALA A 237 12.19 -1.90 16.50
CA ALA A 237 10.79 -1.64 16.79
C ALA A 237 10.57 -0.21 17.29
N ALA A 238 11.42 0.30 18.18
CA ALA A 238 11.37 1.67 18.66
C ALA A 238 11.57 2.70 17.52
N ARG A 239 12.54 2.48 16.63
CA ARG A 239 12.74 3.32 15.43
C ARG A 239 11.50 3.32 14.53
N ILE A 240 10.95 2.14 14.25
CA ILE A 240 9.74 2.01 13.42
C ILE A 240 8.56 2.74 14.08
N LEU A 241 8.34 2.56 15.37
CA LEU A 241 7.26 3.24 16.10
C LEU A 241 7.44 4.76 16.12
N ASN A 242 8.68 5.26 16.11
CA ASN A 242 8.95 6.69 15.98
C ASN A 242 8.57 7.21 14.57
N ILE A 243 8.98 6.51 13.51
CA ILE A 243 8.62 6.84 12.12
C ILE A 243 7.10 6.87 11.94
N TYR A 244 6.41 5.87 12.48
CA TYR A 244 4.97 5.67 12.34
C TYR A 244 4.19 6.05 13.61
N ALA A 245 4.64 7.08 14.34
CA ALA A 245 4.02 7.50 15.59
C ALA A 245 2.53 7.82 15.44
N GLN A 246 2.14 8.42 14.30
CA GLN A 246 0.74 8.69 14.01
C GLN A 246 -0.07 7.42 13.78
N ASP A 247 0.50 6.40 13.15
CA ASP A 247 -0.18 5.11 12.96
C ASP A 247 -0.39 4.39 14.29
N LYS A 248 0.53 4.54 15.25
CA LYS A 248 0.34 4.01 16.61
C LYS A 248 -0.87 4.66 17.29
N LYS A 249 -1.05 5.98 17.13
CA LYS A 249 -2.20 6.71 17.71
C LYS A 249 -3.54 6.23 17.14
N LEU A 250 -3.57 5.75 15.90
CA LEU A 250 -4.78 5.19 15.29
C LEU A 250 -5.37 4.02 16.09
N ALA A 251 -4.58 3.32 16.90
CA ALA A 251 -5.06 2.25 17.77
C ALA A 251 -6.19 2.69 18.71
N GLN A 252 -6.23 3.98 19.09
CA GLN A 252 -7.27 4.56 19.94
C GLN A 252 -8.64 4.66 19.25
N HIS A 253 -8.66 4.59 17.92
CA HIS A 253 -9.87 4.67 17.10
C HIS A 253 -10.32 3.31 16.56
N LEU A 254 -9.69 2.22 17.02
CA LEU A 254 -10.09 0.89 16.58
C LEU A 254 -11.51 0.61 17.06
N PHE A 255 -12.29 0.02 16.17
CA PHE A 255 -13.61 -0.52 16.45
C PHE A 255 -13.55 -1.41 17.69
N GLN A 256 -14.43 -1.15 18.65
CA GLN A 256 -14.59 -1.93 19.88
C GLN A 256 -15.84 -2.79 19.73
N ILE A 257 -15.75 -4.05 20.14
CA ILE A 257 -16.87 -5.01 20.14
C ILE A 257 -17.86 -4.63 21.25
#